data_AF-A0A8T5PFV5-F1
#
_entry.id   AF-A0A8T5PFV5-F1
#
_cell.length_a   1.000
_cell.length_b   1.000
_cell.length_c   1.000
_cell.angle_alpha   90.00
_cell.angle_beta   90.00
_cell.angle_gamma   90.00
#
_symmetry.space_group_name_H-M   'P 1'
#
loop_
_entity.id
_entity.type
_entity.pdbx_description
1 polymer ?
#
loop_
_entity_poly.entity_id
_entity_poly.type
_entity_poly.pdbx_seq_one_letter_code
_entity_poly.pdbx_strand_id
1 'polypeptide(L)'
;MPLAATHVLLAVIIADLLRDYFIHKKYFTNHTIFLAGIGGLLPDIDFPLNWFFQMLNIKTTLFNHGGITHTLFFGMIFFLIGFYFLKKDKHKISTYFFAISFGIILHIFLDFILGGGAYEGIMFFWPFSNESYKIHLLSKLNLSDIPAAIDAIILLAWLWHEEKKHKITDFF
;
A
#
# COMPACT_ATOMS: atom_id res chain seq x y z
N MET A 1 5.61 -7.12 11.73
CA MET A 1 4.99 -6.36 10.64
C MET A 1 5.77 -5.10 10.35
N PRO A 2 5.89 -4.68 9.08
CA PRO A 2 6.10 -3.28 8.75
C PRO A 2 5.06 -2.41 9.47
N LEU A 3 5.40 -1.15 9.73
CA LEU A 3 4.43 -0.22 10.29
C LEU A 3 3.49 0.23 9.16
N ALA A 4 2.26 0.66 9.50
CA ALA A 4 1.37 1.30 8.53
C ALA A 4 2.06 2.50 7.83
N ALA A 5 2.95 3.18 8.56
CA ALA A 5 3.81 4.23 8.01
C ALA A 5 4.73 3.70 6.89
N THR A 6 5.37 2.54 7.08
CA THR A 6 6.20 1.88 6.06
C THR A 6 5.45 1.70 4.75
N HIS A 7 4.21 1.20 4.82
CA HIS A 7 3.37 0.91 3.66
C HIS A 7 3.00 2.17 2.89
N VAL A 8 2.60 3.23 3.61
CA VAL A 8 2.30 4.54 3.02
C VAL A 8 3.55 5.15 2.41
N LEU A 9 4.67 5.16 3.14
CA LEU A 9 5.93 5.76 2.69
C LEU A 9 6.42 5.08 1.42
N LEU A 10 6.52 3.76 1.39
CA LEU A 10 6.99 3.04 0.20
C LEU A 10 6.05 3.22 -0.99
N ALA A 11 4.73 3.27 -0.78
CA ALA A 11 3.78 3.55 -1.86
C ALA A 11 3.98 4.95 -2.46
N VAL A 12 4.14 5.97 -1.61
CA VAL A 12 4.42 7.35 -2.04
C VAL A 12 5.75 7.43 -2.78
N ILE A 13 6.82 6.90 -2.18
CA ILE A 13 8.19 7.01 -2.70
C ILE A 13 8.33 6.30 -4.04
N ILE A 14 7.83 5.07 -4.17
CA ILE A 14 7.93 4.34 -5.43
C ILE A 14 7.05 5.00 -6.50
N ALA A 15 5.83 5.45 -6.16
CA ALA A 15 4.98 6.15 -7.12
C ALA A 15 5.62 7.45 -7.62
N ASP A 16 6.29 8.17 -6.73
CA ASP A 16 7.01 9.41 -7.03
C ASP A 16 8.24 9.19 -7.92
N LEU A 17 9.07 8.20 -7.59
CA LEU A 17 10.20 7.79 -8.43
C LEU A 17 9.71 7.33 -9.82
N LEU A 18 8.62 6.54 -9.89
CA LEU A 18 8.04 6.13 -11.17
C LEU A 18 7.58 7.34 -12.00
N ARG A 19 6.97 8.33 -11.37
CA ARG A 19 6.59 9.58 -12.02
C ARG A 19 7.79 10.34 -12.57
N ASP A 20 8.86 10.48 -11.80
CA ASP A 20 9.97 11.35 -12.20
C ASP A 20 10.90 10.75 -13.23
N TYR A 21 10.99 9.42 -13.29
CA TYR A 21 11.91 8.73 -14.18
C TYR A 21 11.23 8.03 -15.37
N PHE A 22 9.96 7.62 -15.25
CA PHE A 22 9.34 6.73 -16.24
C PHE A 22 8.01 7.23 -16.81
N ILE A 23 7.21 7.99 -16.05
CA ILE A 23 5.83 8.33 -16.43
C ILE A 23 5.68 9.81 -16.82
N HIS A 24 4.99 10.08 -17.92
CA HIS A 24 4.67 11.45 -18.31
C HIS A 24 3.71 12.13 -17.31
N LYS A 25 4.12 13.32 -16.83
CA LYS A 25 3.46 14.10 -15.77
C LYS A 25 2.04 14.61 -16.10
N LYS A 26 1.54 14.43 -17.33
CA LYS A 26 0.24 14.97 -17.78
C LYS A 26 -0.94 14.51 -16.91
N TYR A 27 -0.96 13.24 -16.51
CA TYR A 27 -2.04 12.67 -15.68
C TYR A 27 -1.54 12.18 -14.31
N PHE A 28 -0.23 11.98 -14.16
CA PHE A 28 0.40 11.52 -12.94
C PHE A 28 0.91 12.72 -12.12
N THR A 29 0.04 13.27 -11.29
CA THR A 29 0.28 14.50 -10.50
C THR A 29 0.64 14.19 -9.04
N ASN A 30 0.94 15.21 -8.22
CA ASN A 30 1.11 15.02 -6.76
C ASN A 30 -0.13 14.37 -6.11
N HIS A 31 -1.33 14.66 -6.60
CA HIS A 31 -2.56 14.01 -6.12
C HIS A 31 -2.56 12.51 -6.40
N THR A 32 -2.00 12.10 -7.53
CA THR A 32 -1.88 10.68 -7.90
C THR A 32 -0.94 9.95 -6.94
N ILE A 33 0.18 10.57 -6.57
CA ILE A 33 1.12 10.02 -5.58
C ILE A 33 0.46 9.92 -4.21
N PHE A 34 -0.25 10.98 -3.78
CA PHE A 34 -0.99 10.96 -2.53
C PHE A 34 -2.03 9.83 -2.48
N LEU A 35 -2.74 9.60 -3.59
CA LEU A 35 -3.68 8.48 -3.71
C LEU A 35 -2.99 7.11 -3.69
N ALA A 36 -1.78 6.98 -4.20
CA ALA A 36 -0.98 5.76 -4.02
C ALA A 36 -0.66 5.51 -2.54
N GLY A 37 -0.29 6.56 -1.80
CA GLY A 37 -0.12 6.51 -0.34
C GLY A 37 -1.39 6.06 0.39
N ILE A 38 -2.55 6.63 0.04
CA ILE A 38 -3.85 6.18 0.58
C ILE A 38 -4.09 4.70 0.24
N GLY A 39 -3.81 4.30 -1.00
CA GLY A 39 -3.89 2.90 -1.42
C GLY A 39 -3.01 1.98 -0.56
N GLY A 40 -1.82 2.43 -0.18
CA GLY A 40 -0.92 1.72 0.71
C GLY A 40 -1.43 1.58 2.15
N LEU A 41 -2.38 2.41 2.59
CA LEU A 41 -3.03 2.28 3.91
C LEU A 41 -4.33 1.46 3.82
N LEU A 42 -4.93 1.38 2.64
CA LEU A 42 -6.30 0.90 2.49
C LEU A 42 -6.52 -0.56 2.91
N PRO A 43 -5.57 -1.51 2.75
CA PRO A 43 -5.75 -2.86 3.28
C PRO A 43 -5.97 -2.93 4.80
N ASP A 44 -5.31 -2.05 5.56
CA ASP A 44 -5.43 -1.94 7.03
C ASP A 44 -6.76 -1.36 7.51
N ILE A 45 -7.67 -1.01 6.59
CA ILE A 45 -9.04 -0.59 6.96
C ILE A 45 -9.82 -1.70 7.66
N ASP A 46 -9.35 -2.95 7.59
CA ASP A 46 -9.91 -4.07 8.33
C ASP A 46 -9.85 -3.87 9.85
N PHE A 47 -8.82 -3.21 10.39
CA PHE A 47 -8.76 -2.84 11.82
C PHE A 47 -9.95 -1.99 12.29
N PRO A 48 -10.19 -0.77 11.75
CA PRO A 48 -11.32 0.05 12.17
C PRO A 48 -12.67 -0.60 11.80
N LEU A 49 -12.75 -1.36 10.70
CA LEU A 49 -13.97 -2.10 10.37
C LEU A 49 -14.27 -3.17 11.42
N ASN A 50 -13.27 -3.94 11.85
CA ASN A 50 -13.43 -4.94 12.88
C ASN A 50 -13.89 -4.32 14.21
N TRP A 51 -13.33 -3.17 14.61
CA TRP A 51 -13.80 -2.42 15.77
C TRP A 51 -15.26 -2.00 15.65
N PHE A 52 -15.66 -1.51 14.47
CA PHE A 52 -17.04 -1.13 14.21
C PHE A 52 -18.01 -2.31 14.32
N PHE A 53 -17.68 -3.48 13.75
CA PHE A 53 -18.51 -4.68 13.85
C PHE A 53 -18.59 -5.24 15.27
N GLN A 54 -17.49 -5.19 16.02
CA GLN A 54 -17.48 -5.59 17.43
C GLN A 54 -18.40 -4.71 18.28
N MET A 55 -18.43 -3.40 18.02
CA MET A 55 -19.36 -2.47 18.68
C MET A 55 -20.84 -2.85 18.44
N LEU A 56 -21.14 -3.47 17.29
CA LEU A 56 -22.47 -3.96 16.94
C LEU A 56 -22.75 -5.40 17.40
N ASN A 57 -21.85 -6.02 18.17
CA ASN A 57 -21.89 -7.44 18.56
C ASN A 57 -21.94 -8.42 17.37
N ILE A 58 -21.44 -8.01 16.19
CA ILE A 58 -21.35 -8.85 15.00
C ILE A 58 -20.00 -9.54 14.99
N LYS A 59 -20.00 -10.88 15.15
CA LYS A 59 -18.78 -11.69 15.03
C LYS A 59 -18.53 -12.03 13.57
N THR A 60 -17.50 -11.45 12.98
CA THR A 60 -17.08 -11.73 11.60
C THR A 60 -15.58 -11.96 11.54
N THR A 61 -15.17 -12.96 10.78
CA THR A 61 -13.75 -13.27 10.51
C THR A 61 -13.26 -12.63 9.21
N LEU A 62 -14.16 -12.03 8.42
CA LEU A 62 -13.86 -11.46 7.11
C LEU A 62 -12.95 -10.22 7.20
N PHE A 63 -13.09 -9.46 8.29
CA PHE A 63 -12.33 -8.25 8.59
C PHE A 63 -11.29 -8.48 9.69
N ASN A 64 -10.93 -9.73 9.96
CA ASN A 64 -9.71 -9.96 10.72
C ASN A 64 -8.53 -9.44 9.91
N HIS A 65 -7.54 -8.87 10.60
CA HIS A 65 -6.34 -8.39 9.94
C HIS A 65 -5.67 -9.53 9.13
N GLY A 66 -5.29 -9.25 7.88
CA GLY A 66 -4.85 -10.27 6.93
C GLY A 66 -5.99 -10.99 6.19
N GLY A 67 -7.23 -10.49 6.32
CA GLY A 67 -8.43 -11.04 5.69
C GLY A 67 -8.62 -10.62 4.23
N ILE A 68 -9.86 -10.33 3.83
CA ILE A 68 -10.19 -10.07 2.41
C ILE A 68 -9.48 -8.83 1.86
N THR A 69 -9.23 -7.83 2.70
CA THR A 69 -8.53 -6.59 2.30
C THR A 69 -7.07 -6.81 1.95
N HIS A 70 -6.46 -7.87 2.46
CA HIS A 70 -5.06 -8.26 2.20
C HIS A 70 -4.95 -9.30 1.08
N THR A 71 -5.81 -9.20 0.06
CA THR A 71 -5.82 -10.11 -1.09
C THR A 71 -5.49 -9.35 -2.37
N LEU A 72 -4.82 -10.02 -3.31
CA LEU A 72 -4.57 -9.44 -4.63
C LEU A 72 -5.88 -9.07 -5.33
N PHE A 73 -6.95 -9.82 -5.05
CA PHE A 73 -8.30 -9.52 -5.54
C PHE A 73 -8.78 -8.13 -5.11
N PHE A 74 -8.52 -7.72 -3.86
CA PHE A 74 -8.90 -6.38 -3.38
C PHE A 74 -8.24 -5.28 -4.21
N GLY A 75 -6.93 -5.37 -4.47
CA GLY A 75 -6.23 -4.43 -5.36
C GLY A 75 -6.72 -4.48 -6.81
N MET A 76 -7.05 -5.68 -7.30
CA MET A 76 -7.58 -5.90 -8.65
C MET A 76 -8.94 -5.22 -8.89
N ILE A 77 -9.81 -5.10 -7.88
CA ILE A 77 -11.08 -4.37 -8.02
C ILE A 77 -10.82 -2.93 -8.48
N PHE A 78 -9.90 -2.22 -7.80
CA PHE A 78 -9.53 -0.85 -8.16
C PHE A 78 -8.88 -0.79 -9.54
N PHE A 79 -8.03 -1.77 -9.88
CA PHE A 79 -7.45 -1.86 -11.21
C PHE A 79 -8.51 -1.97 -12.32
N LEU A 80 -9.51 -2.85 -12.13
CA LEU A 80 -10.60 -3.05 -13.10
C LEU A 80 -11.47 -1.81 -13.24
N ILE A 81 -11.76 -1.10 -12.14
CA ILE A 81 -12.47 0.19 -12.19
C ILE A 81 -11.64 1.23 -12.96
N GLY A 82 -10.34 1.28 -12.72
CA GLY A 82 -9.41 2.13 -13.48
C GLY A 82 -9.43 1.83 -14.97
N PHE A 83 -9.42 0.55 -15.34
CA PHE A 83 -9.49 0.09 -16.73
C PHE A 83 -10.84 0.42 -17.39
N TYR A 84 -11.94 0.30 -16.65
CA TYR A 84 -13.27 0.72 -17.11
C TYR A 84 -13.29 2.21 -17.48
N PHE A 85 -12.74 3.08 -16.62
CA PHE A 85 -12.66 4.52 -16.91
C PHE A 85 -11.69 4.85 -18.03
N LEU A 86 -10.62 4.07 -18.20
CA LEU A 86 -9.70 4.20 -19.33
C LEU A 86 -10.42 4.00 -20.66
N LYS A 87 -11.26 2.95 -20.77
CA LYS A 87 -12.09 2.66 -21.95
C LYS A 87 -13.16 3.72 -22.26
N LYS A 88 -13.41 4.65 -21.33
CA LYS A 88 -14.34 5.78 -21.49
C LYS A 88 -13.60 7.11 -21.72
N ASP A 89 -12.32 7.05 -22.06
CA ASP A 89 -11.42 8.21 -22.26
C ASP A 89 -11.31 9.13 -21.02
N LYS A 90 -11.68 8.64 -19.84
CA LYS A 90 -11.57 9.36 -18.57
C LYS A 90 -10.21 9.12 -17.92
N HIS A 91 -9.13 9.46 -18.65
CA HIS A 91 -7.75 9.15 -18.28
C HIS A 91 -7.36 9.62 -16.86
N LYS A 92 -7.80 10.81 -16.44
CA LYS A 92 -7.50 11.35 -15.10
C LYS A 92 -8.09 10.47 -13.99
N ILE A 93 -9.36 10.09 -14.11
CA ILE A 93 -10.06 9.24 -13.12
C ILE A 93 -9.45 7.84 -13.14
N SER A 94 -9.19 7.29 -14.33
CA SER A 94 -8.52 6.00 -14.48
C SER A 94 -7.18 5.95 -13.75
N THR A 95 -6.37 7.01 -13.87
CA THR A 95 -5.06 7.13 -13.21
C THR A 95 -5.19 7.12 -11.68
N TYR A 96 -6.25 7.70 -11.11
CA TYR A 96 -6.49 7.66 -9.66
C TYR A 96 -6.74 6.25 -9.15
N PHE A 97 -7.57 5.48 -9.86
CA PHE A 97 -7.84 4.09 -9.50
C PHE A 97 -6.61 3.19 -9.69
N PHE A 98 -5.80 3.42 -10.72
CA PHE A 98 -4.52 2.73 -10.87
C PHE A 98 -3.54 3.06 -9.76
N ALA A 99 -3.47 4.30 -9.31
CA ALA A 99 -2.61 4.69 -8.19
C ALA A 99 -3.04 4.02 -6.87
N ILE A 100 -4.35 4.01 -6.57
CA ILE A 100 -4.88 3.31 -5.39
C ILE A 100 -4.58 1.81 -5.47
N SER A 101 -4.84 1.19 -6.63
CA SER A 101 -4.54 -0.22 -6.88
C SER A 101 -3.05 -0.54 -6.68
N PHE A 102 -2.17 0.32 -7.21
CA PHE A 102 -0.73 0.22 -7.03
C PHE A 102 -0.34 0.25 -5.55
N GLY A 103 -0.89 1.20 -4.78
CA GLY A 103 -0.66 1.29 -3.33
C GLY A 103 -1.08 0.01 -2.59
N ILE A 104 -2.29 -0.50 -2.87
CA ILE A 104 -2.80 -1.74 -2.27
C ILE A 104 -1.88 -2.93 -2.59
N ILE A 105 -1.54 -3.10 -3.87
CA ILE A 105 -0.72 -4.22 -4.31
C ILE A 105 0.67 -4.14 -3.68
N LEU A 106 1.24 -2.94 -3.55
CA LEU A 106 2.52 -2.75 -2.91
C LEU A 106 2.46 -3.06 -1.41
N HIS A 107 1.42 -2.60 -0.69
CA HIS A 107 1.19 -2.96 0.71
C HIS A 107 1.18 -4.48 0.87
N ILE A 108 0.36 -5.17 0.08
CA ILE A 108 0.28 -6.64 0.07
C ILE A 108 1.67 -7.22 -0.21
N PHE A 109 2.36 -6.75 -1.24
CA PHE A 109 3.70 -7.27 -1.53
C PHE A 109 4.70 -7.08 -0.37
N LEU A 110 4.62 -5.97 0.36
CA LEU A 110 5.44 -5.71 1.54
C LEU A 110 5.09 -6.66 2.68
N ASP A 111 3.83 -6.91 2.95
CA ASP A 111 3.41 -7.89 3.96
C ASP A 111 3.86 -9.31 3.61
N PHE A 112 3.87 -9.68 2.34
CA PHE A 112 4.37 -10.98 1.90
C PHE A 112 5.87 -11.15 2.20
N ILE A 113 6.66 -10.11 1.92
CA ILE A 113 8.12 -10.14 2.09
C ILE A 113 8.52 -9.94 3.56
N LEU A 114 7.99 -8.89 4.18
CA LEU A 114 8.43 -8.36 5.46
C LEU A 114 7.54 -8.80 6.63
N GLY A 115 6.25 -9.06 6.37
CA GLY A 115 5.25 -9.39 7.38
C GLY A 115 5.41 -10.79 8.00
N GLY A 116 5.00 -10.89 9.26
CA GLY A 116 4.73 -12.16 9.96
C GLY A 116 4.54 -12.05 11.48
N GLY A 117 3.39 -11.53 11.87
CA GLY A 117 2.65 -11.97 13.03
C GLY A 117 1.86 -13.26 12.74
N ALA A 118 1.09 -13.70 13.74
CA ALA A 118 0.26 -14.91 13.68
C ALA A 118 -0.87 -14.84 12.62
N TYR A 119 -1.19 -13.64 12.12
CA TYR A 119 -2.29 -13.37 11.19
C TYR A 119 -1.83 -12.86 9.81
N GLU A 120 -0.51 -12.75 9.60
CA GLU A 120 0.08 -11.97 8.51
C GLU A 120 0.67 -12.86 7.41
N GLY A 121 -0.18 -13.43 6.57
CA GLY A 121 0.25 -13.98 5.30
C GLY A 121 -0.83 -13.75 4.26
N ILE A 122 -0.46 -13.85 2.99
CA ILE A 122 -1.28 -13.32 1.89
C ILE A 122 -1.97 -14.45 1.18
N MET A 123 -3.28 -14.32 1.04
CA MET A 123 -4.07 -15.26 0.25
C MET A 123 -4.02 -14.86 -1.23
N PHE A 124 -2.90 -15.13 -1.90
CA PHE A 124 -2.70 -14.78 -3.32
C PHE A 124 -3.81 -15.29 -4.25
N PHE A 125 -4.34 -16.47 -3.94
CA PHE A 125 -5.32 -17.17 -4.76
C PHE A 125 -6.76 -17.03 -4.28
N TRP A 126 -7.03 -16.16 -3.30
CA TRP A 126 -8.41 -15.85 -2.90
C TRP A 126 -9.19 -15.25 -4.10
N PRO A 127 -10.44 -15.66 -4.36
CA PRO A 127 -11.33 -16.48 -3.53
C PRO A 127 -11.28 -17.99 -3.78
N PHE A 128 -10.36 -18.49 -4.61
CA PHE A 128 -10.26 -19.90 -4.96
C PHE A 128 -9.54 -20.75 -3.89
N SER A 129 -8.70 -20.10 -3.08
CA SER A 129 -8.01 -20.73 -1.95
C SER A 129 -7.82 -19.74 -0.81
N ASN A 130 -7.91 -20.26 0.42
CA ASN A 130 -7.62 -19.52 1.66
C ASN A 130 -6.20 -19.79 2.18
N GLU A 131 -5.36 -20.48 1.39
CA GLU A 131 -3.96 -20.71 1.76
C GLU A 131 -3.19 -19.39 1.81
N SER A 132 -2.42 -19.23 2.88
CA SER A 132 -1.73 -17.99 3.22
C SER A 132 -0.21 -18.17 3.02
N TYR A 133 0.41 -17.26 2.29
CA TYR A 133 1.83 -17.32 1.91
C TYR A 133 2.62 -16.17 2.52
N LYS A 134 3.86 -16.44 2.96
CA LYS A 134 4.80 -15.43 3.49
C LYS A 134 6.26 -15.86 3.39
N ILE A 135 7.16 -14.90 3.18
CA ILE A 135 8.62 -15.09 3.28
C ILE A 135 9.11 -14.80 4.69
N HIS A 136 8.50 -13.80 5.34
CA HIS A 136 8.71 -13.45 6.74
C HIS A 136 10.16 -13.04 7.06
N LEU A 137 10.70 -12.09 6.29
CA LEU A 137 12.11 -11.71 6.41
C LEU A 137 12.44 -11.02 7.75
N LEU A 138 11.53 -10.19 8.28
CA LEU A 138 11.80 -9.43 9.51
C LEU A 138 11.88 -10.30 10.78
N SER A 139 11.16 -11.42 10.87
CA SER A 139 11.28 -12.30 12.06
C SER A 139 12.64 -12.94 12.19
N LYS A 140 13.37 -13.11 11.08
CA LYS A 140 14.71 -13.68 11.09
C LYS A 140 15.74 -12.74 11.74
N LEU A 141 15.41 -11.46 11.91
CA LEU A 141 16.35 -10.43 12.34
C LEU A 141 16.31 -10.12 13.86
N ASN A 142 15.40 -10.72 14.64
CA ASN A 142 15.36 -10.68 16.12
C ASN A 142 15.64 -9.31 16.80
N LEU A 143 15.22 -8.20 16.18
CA LEU A 143 15.42 -6.85 16.72
C LEU A 143 14.08 -6.09 16.67
N SER A 144 13.66 -5.55 17.81
CA SER A 144 12.36 -4.88 17.98
C SER A 144 12.24 -3.57 17.20
N ASP A 145 13.36 -2.88 16.99
CA ASP A 145 13.36 -1.49 16.52
C ASP A 145 13.66 -1.36 15.02
N ILE A 146 13.89 -2.47 14.33
CA ILE A 146 14.20 -2.50 12.89
C ILE A 146 13.15 -1.76 12.05
N PRO A 147 11.82 -1.99 12.21
CA PRO A 147 10.84 -1.36 11.33
C PRO A 147 10.89 0.17 11.36
N ALA A 148 11.00 0.76 12.55
CA ALA A 148 11.10 2.21 12.72
C ALA A 148 12.42 2.77 12.14
N ALA A 149 13.53 2.05 12.31
CA ALA A 149 14.81 2.43 11.72
C ALA A 149 14.77 2.38 10.18
N ILE A 150 14.12 1.36 9.61
CA ILE A 150 13.90 1.25 8.16
C ILE A 150 13.08 2.44 7.64
N ASP A 151 11.97 2.79 8.31
CA ASP A 151 11.15 3.94 7.94
C ASP A 151 11.95 5.24 7.95
N ALA A 152 12.74 5.47 8.99
CA ALA A 152 13.57 6.66 9.10
C ALA A 152 14.61 6.73 7.97
N ILE A 153 15.30 5.62 7.66
CA ILE A 153 16.28 5.55 6.57
C ILE A 153 15.63 5.82 5.22
N ILE A 154 14.50 5.17 4.94
CA ILE A 154 13.77 5.32 3.68
C ILE A 154 13.26 6.75 3.52
N LEU A 155 12.70 7.34 4.57
CA LEU A 155 12.23 8.72 4.56
C LEU A 155 13.37 9.71 4.29
N LEU A 156 14.50 9.57 5.00
CA LEU A 156 15.67 10.44 4.79
C LEU A 156 16.24 10.31 3.38
N ALA A 157 16.30 9.09 2.85
CA ALA A 157 16.75 8.86 1.48
C ALA A 157 15.83 9.51 0.44
N TRP A 158 14.51 9.45 0.65
CA TRP A 158 13.55 10.13 -0.23
C TRP A 158 13.61 11.65 -0.10
N LEU A 159 13.71 12.21 1.11
CA LEU A 159 13.88 13.65 1.29
C LEU A 159 15.14 14.17 0.60
N TRP A 160 16.24 13.41 0.67
CA TRP A 160 17.45 13.74 -0.08
C TRP A 160 17.24 13.70 -1.61
N HIS A 161 16.49 12.70 -2.10
CA HIS A 161 16.09 12.64 -3.50
C HIS A 161 15.28 13.87 -3.93
N GLU A 162 14.24 14.22 -3.17
CA GLU A 162 13.38 15.37 -3.44
C GLU A 162 14.17 16.67 -3.46
N GLU A 163 15.10 16.85 -2.53
CA GLU A 163 15.97 18.02 -2.49
C GLU A 163 16.86 18.12 -3.72
N LYS A 164 17.47 16.99 -4.15
CA LYS A 164 18.32 16.98 -5.34
C LYS A 164 17.55 17.18 -6.63
N LYS A 165 16.33 16.65 -6.72
CA LYS A 165 15.55 16.60 -7.97
C LYS A 165 14.68 17.84 -8.16
N HIS A 166 13.99 18.27 -7.11
CA HIS A 166 12.99 19.33 -7.18
C HIS A 166 13.42 20.62 -6.47
N LYS A 167 14.50 20.58 -5.68
CA LYS A 167 14.96 21.68 -4.82
C LYS A 167 13.83 22.13 -3.92
N ILE A 168 13.71 21.53 -2.73
CA ILE A 168 12.60 21.81 -1.84
C ILE A 168 12.82 23.22 -1.28
N THR A 169 12.24 24.25 -1.92
CA THR A 169 12.53 25.65 -1.58
C THR A 169 11.78 26.17 -0.36
N ASP A 170 10.76 25.46 0.15
CA ASP A 170 9.76 26.05 1.05
C ASP A 170 9.70 25.36 2.43
N PHE A 171 10.82 25.28 3.15
CA PHE A 171 10.84 24.86 4.57
C PHE A 171 11.49 25.86 5.53
N PHE A 172 11.82 27.07 5.05
CA PHE A 172 12.34 28.19 5.87
C PHE A 172 11.61 29.49 5.58
#